data_AF-A0A8T4WP27-F1
#
_entry.id   AF-A0A8T4WP27-F1
#
_cell.length_a   1.000
_cell.length_b   1.000
_cell.length_c   1.000
_cell.angle_alpha   90.00
_cell.angle_beta   90.00
_cell.angle_gamma   90.00
#
_symmetry.space_group_name_H-M   'P 1'
#
loop_
_entity.id
_entity.type
_entity.pdbx_description
1 polymer ?
#
loop_
_entity_poly.entity_id
_entity_poly.type
_entity_poly.pdbx_seq_one_letter_code
_entity_poly.pdbx_strand_id
1 'polypeptide(L)'
;MSDVTEETEFFDSYSGSKPTAVGMILATLYAVSALLPLSGFFAAAGFTTSISFAIIMAPLIGVILGPYRGGAFGLIAGVLATFVSLPIGGGVYLAVPTTILGPAASGFFTGLARQTWTD
;
A
#
# COMPACT_ATOMS: atom_id res chain seq x y z
N MET A 1 7.13 -32.33 -8.86
CA MET A 1 5.93 -31.48 -8.72
C MET A 1 5.66 -31.34 -7.21
N SER A 2 6.56 -30.63 -6.54
CA SER A 2 6.67 -30.56 -5.07
C SER A 2 7.14 -29.19 -4.57
N ASP A 3 7.23 -28.19 -5.45
CA ASP A 3 7.76 -26.84 -5.12
C ASP A 3 6.67 -25.84 -4.70
N VAL A 4 5.38 -26.18 -4.83
CA VAL A 4 4.29 -25.22 -4.58
C VAL A 4 3.85 -25.21 -3.10
N THR A 5 4.25 -26.20 -2.30
CA THR A 5 3.78 -26.37 -0.91
C THR A 5 4.64 -25.63 0.13
N GLU A 6 5.89 -25.27 -0.18
CA GLU A 6 6.76 -24.56 0.78
C GLU A 6 6.43 -23.07 0.92
N GLU A 7 5.88 -22.41 -0.11
CA GLU A 7 5.54 -20.98 -0.04
C GLU A 7 4.42 -20.68 0.97
N THR A 8 3.52 -21.66 1.20
CA THR A 8 2.44 -21.56 2.19
C THR A 8 2.90 -21.86 3.62
N GLU A 9 3.97 -22.64 3.80
CA GLU A 9 4.47 -23.01 5.14
C GLU A 9 5.29 -21.89 5.79
N PHE A 10 5.84 -20.95 5.01
CA PHE A 10 6.57 -19.80 5.57
C PHE A 10 5.68 -18.89 6.43
N PHE A 11 4.36 -18.98 6.28
CA PHE A 11 3.37 -18.21 7.03
C PHE A 11 2.94 -18.82 8.37
N ASP A 12 3.25 -20.09 8.65
CA ASP A 12 2.54 -20.84 9.69
C ASP A 12 3.17 -20.81 11.09
N SER A 13 4.44 -20.38 11.23
CA SER A 13 5.19 -20.57 12.51
C SER A 13 5.43 -19.35 13.43
N TYR A 14 4.75 -18.21 13.31
CA TYR A 14 4.80 -17.12 14.33
C TYR A 14 3.54 -16.24 14.22
N SER A 15 2.48 -16.58 14.97
CA SER A 15 1.07 -16.30 14.62
C SER A 15 0.57 -14.85 14.73
N GLY A 16 1.44 -13.86 14.92
CA GLY A 16 1.01 -12.44 14.97
C GLY A 16 2.03 -11.40 14.51
N SER A 17 3.32 -11.66 14.71
CA SER A 17 4.39 -10.70 14.36
C SER A 17 4.68 -10.64 12.86
N LYS A 18 4.60 -11.77 12.15
CA LYS A 18 4.86 -11.86 10.70
C LYS A 18 3.96 -10.98 9.83
N PRO A 19 2.61 -11.05 9.92
CA PRO A 19 1.75 -10.20 9.10
C PRO A 19 1.92 -8.71 9.45
N THR A 20 2.27 -8.41 10.70
CA THR A 20 2.57 -7.05 11.14
C THR A 20 3.87 -6.53 10.50
N ALA A 21 4.92 -7.36 10.47
CA ALA A 21 6.18 -7.02 9.82
C ALA A 21 6.01 -6.81 8.30
N VAL A 22 5.27 -7.69 7.63
CA VAL A 22 4.94 -7.55 6.20
C VAL A 22 4.16 -6.28 5.94
N GLY A 23 3.18 -5.94 6.79
CA GLY A 23 2.44 -4.68 6.69
C GLY A 23 3.32 -3.45 6.84
N MET A 24 4.28 -3.44 7.78
CA MET A 24 5.23 -2.35 7.93
C MET A 24 6.17 -2.20 6.74
N ILE A 25 6.65 -3.32 6.18
CA ILE A 25 7.48 -3.31 4.97
C ILE A 25 6.70 -2.70 3.80
N LEU A 26 5.46 -3.15 3.57
CA LEU A 26 4.61 -2.63 2.49
C LEU A 26 4.26 -1.15 2.68
N ALA A 27 3.97 -0.72 3.91
CA ALA A 27 3.71 0.69 4.22
C ALA A 27 4.93 1.58 3.96
N THR A 28 6.13 1.10 4.31
CA THR A 28 7.38 1.81 4.05
C THR A 28 7.68 1.88 2.55
N LEU A 29 7.49 0.76 1.84
CA LEU A 29 7.65 0.71 0.38
C LEU A 29 6.67 1.63 -0.34
N TYR A 30 5.42 1.72 0.13
CA TYR A 30 4.46 2.70 -0.36
C TYR A 30 4.98 4.13 -0.18
N ALA A 31 5.45 4.49 1.02
CA ALA A 31 5.93 5.83 1.33
C ALA A 31 7.15 6.25 0.49
N VAL A 32 8.09 5.33 0.25
CA VAL A 32 9.24 5.61 -0.63
C VAL A 32 8.82 5.67 -2.09
N SER A 33 7.93 4.77 -2.53
CA SER A 33 7.40 4.77 -3.90
C SER A 33 6.58 6.02 -4.22
N ALA A 34 5.91 6.61 -3.21
CA ALA A 34 5.19 7.87 -3.33
C ALA A 34 6.09 9.04 -3.77
N LEU A 35 7.39 8.99 -3.45
CA LEU A 35 8.37 9.98 -3.88
C LEU A 35 8.89 9.74 -5.31
N LEU A 36 8.64 8.58 -5.89
CA LEU A 36 9.11 8.21 -7.22
C LEU A 36 7.98 8.42 -8.24
N PRO A 37 7.99 9.54 -8.99
CA PRO A 37 7.04 9.74 -10.07
C PRO A 37 7.31 8.71 -11.18
N LEU A 38 6.25 8.13 -11.76
CA LEU A 38 6.33 7.37 -13.01
C LEU A 38 6.52 8.33 -14.20
N SER A 39 7.59 9.12 -14.18
CA SER A 39 7.89 10.07 -15.24
C SER A 39 8.43 9.32 -16.46
N GLY A 40 7.54 9.02 -17.39
CA GLY A 40 7.85 8.48 -18.72
C GLY A 40 6.62 8.16 -19.57
N PHE A 41 5.48 7.81 -18.97
CA PHE A 41 4.35 7.24 -19.73
C PHE A 41 3.16 8.20 -19.97
N PHE A 42 3.06 9.34 -19.28
CA PHE A 42 1.80 10.12 -19.22
C PHE A 42 1.85 11.58 -19.69
N ALA A 43 2.96 12.05 -20.25
CA ALA A 43 3.00 13.38 -20.87
C ALA A 43 1.96 13.56 -22.01
N ALA A 44 1.41 12.45 -22.53
CA ALA A 44 0.37 12.45 -23.58
C ALA A 44 -1.08 12.62 -23.08
N ALA A 45 -1.35 12.53 -21.77
CA ALA A 45 -2.73 12.46 -21.24
C ALA A 45 -3.24 13.75 -20.56
N GLY A 46 -2.46 14.85 -20.55
CA GLY A 46 -2.90 16.14 -20.01
C GLY A 46 -3.05 16.22 -18.48
N PHE A 47 -2.73 15.16 -17.75
CA PHE A 47 -2.61 15.21 -16.29
C PHE A 47 -1.27 15.84 -15.89
N THR A 48 -1.31 17.02 -15.27
CA THR A 48 -0.17 17.63 -14.58
C THR A 48 0.17 16.91 -13.26
N THR A 49 -0.61 15.89 -12.88
CA THR A 49 -0.39 15.08 -11.69
C THR A 49 0.46 13.86 -12.03
N SER A 50 1.66 13.80 -11.44
CA SER A 50 2.53 12.63 -11.51
C SER A 50 1.84 11.44 -10.83
N ILE A 51 1.39 10.46 -11.61
CA ILE A 51 1.00 9.15 -11.09
C ILE A 51 2.25 8.51 -10.49
N SER A 52 2.17 8.09 -9.23
CA SER A 52 3.27 7.43 -8.52
C SER A 52 3.07 5.91 -8.50
N PHE A 53 4.16 5.15 -8.41
CA PHE A 53 4.16 3.71 -8.14
C PHE A 53 3.33 3.31 -6.90
N ALA A 54 3.11 4.26 -6.00
CA ALA A 54 2.23 4.11 -4.84
C ALA A 54 0.82 3.57 -5.19
N ILE A 55 0.31 3.83 -6.41
CA ILE A 55 -1.04 3.38 -6.84
C ILE A 55 -1.18 1.85 -6.87
N ILE A 56 -0.08 1.13 -7.10
CA ILE A 56 -0.07 -0.35 -7.14
C ILE A 56 0.12 -0.92 -5.74
N MET A 57 0.88 -0.23 -4.90
CA MET A 57 1.21 -0.68 -3.55
C MET A 57 0.00 -0.67 -2.61
N ALA A 58 -0.88 0.34 -2.70
CA ALA A 58 -2.03 0.44 -1.80
C ALA A 58 -3.02 -0.75 -1.91
N PRO A 59 -3.42 -1.21 -3.12
CA PRO A 59 -4.20 -2.43 -3.28
C PRO A 59 -3.48 -3.70 -2.76
N LEU A 60 -2.16 -3.82 -2.99
CA LEU A 60 -1.35 -4.97 -2.57
C LEU A 60 -1.39 -5.18 -1.05
N ILE A 61 -1.39 -4.10 -0.26
CA ILE A 61 -1.54 -4.17 1.20
C ILE A 61 -2.85 -4.90 1.56
N GLY A 62 -3.94 -4.56 0.86
CA GLY A 62 -5.25 -5.21 1.03
C GLY A 62 -5.28 -6.67 0.59
N VAL A 63 -4.72 -6.98 -0.57
CA VAL A 63 -4.64 -8.34 -1.09
C VAL A 63 -3.90 -9.24 -0.11
N ILE A 64 -2.73 -8.82 0.39
CA ILE A 64 -1.85 -9.67 1.19
C ILE A 64 -2.35 -9.82 2.64
N LEU A 65 -2.80 -8.72 3.26
CA LEU A 65 -3.09 -8.69 4.69
C LEU A 65 -4.58 -8.86 5.03
N GLY A 66 -5.47 -8.80 4.03
CA GLY A 66 -6.92 -8.79 4.22
C GLY A 66 -7.49 -7.40 4.53
N PRO A 67 -8.82 -7.24 4.67
CA PRO A 67 -9.48 -5.94 4.70
C PRO A 67 -9.11 -5.06 5.90
N TYR A 68 -9.25 -5.57 7.13
CA TYR A 68 -9.03 -4.78 8.34
C TYR A 68 -7.56 -4.36 8.51
N ARG A 69 -6.62 -5.29 8.27
CA ARG A 69 -5.18 -5.00 8.29
C ARG A 69 -4.78 -4.16 7.08
N GLY A 70 -5.39 -4.41 5.92
CA GLY A 70 -5.24 -3.63 4.70
C GLY A 70 -5.53 -2.15 4.90
N GLY A 71 -6.68 -1.86 5.53
CA GLY A 71 -7.06 -0.48 5.88
C GLY A 71 -6.13 0.16 6.91
N ALA A 72 -5.77 -0.56 7.97
CA ALA A 72 -4.90 -0.05 9.03
C ALA A 72 -3.48 0.27 8.51
N PHE A 73 -2.85 -0.66 7.78
CA PHE A 73 -1.53 -0.45 7.19
C PHE A 73 -1.57 0.53 6.02
N GLY A 74 -2.68 0.63 5.28
CA GLY A 74 -2.89 1.68 4.30
C GLY A 74 -2.91 3.08 4.94
N LEU A 75 -3.56 3.23 6.10
CA LEU A 75 -3.56 4.49 6.85
C LEU A 75 -2.14 4.86 7.31
N ILE A 76 -1.41 3.88 7.88
CA ILE A 76 0.00 4.06 8.29
C ILE A 76 0.86 4.46 7.08
N ALA A 77 0.67 3.82 5.93
CA ALA A 77 1.38 4.12 4.69
C ALA A 77 1.14 5.56 4.22
N GLY A 78 -0.12 6.02 4.26
CA GLY A 78 -0.48 7.40 3.91
C GLY A 78 0.11 8.44 4.86
N VAL A 79 0.13 8.15 6.17
CA VAL A 79 0.80 9.00 7.18
C VAL A 79 2.30 9.05 6.92
N LEU A 80 2.95 7.90 6.72
CA LEU A 80 4.39 7.83 6.44
C LEU A 80 4.76 8.57 5.15
N ALA A 81 4.01 8.37 4.07
CA ALA A 81 4.22 9.08 2.80
C ALA A 81 4.12 10.61 2.99
N THR A 82 3.18 11.05 3.81
CA THR A 82 3.02 12.47 4.15
C THR A 82 4.25 12.98 4.90
N PHE A 83 4.70 12.30 5.95
CA PHE A 83 5.88 12.70 6.72
C PHE A 83 7.16 12.74 5.87
N VAL A 84 7.35 11.74 5.01
CA VAL A 84 8.54 11.61 4.16
C VAL A 84 8.55 12.66 3.04
N SER A 85 7.38 13.14 2.59
CA SER A 85 7.28 14.18 1.56
C SER A 85 7.37 15.62 2.09
N LEU A 86 7.23 15.85 3.40
CA LEU A 86 7.37 17.17 4.03
C LEU A 86 8.65 17.93 3.65
N PRO A 87 9.87 17.35 3.75
CA PRO A 87 11.10 18.07 3.43
C PRO A 87 11.26 18.40 1.94
N ILE A 88 10.44 17.82 1.05
CA ILE A 88 10.53 18.00 -0.42
C ILE A 88 9.44 18.97 -0.92
N GLY A 89 8.82 19.76 -0.02
CA GLY A 89 7.75 20.70 -0.36
C GLY A 89 6.35 20.06 -0.37
N GLY A 90 6.21 18.85 0.15
CA GLY A 90 4.95 18.12 0.29
C GLY A 90 4.04 18.61 1.43
N GLY A 91 4.15 19.86 1.88
CA GLY A 91 3.31 20.42 2.95
C GLY A 91 1.80 20.33 2.68
N VAL A 92 1.41 20.20 1.40
CA VAL A 92 0.02 19.98 0.97
C VAL A 92 -0.53 18.63 1.43
N TYR A 93 0.30 17.60 1.58
CA TYR A 93 -0.14 16.25 1.93
C TYR A 93 -0.71 16.16 3.37
N LEU A 94 -0.24 16.98 4.32
CA LEU A 94 -0.86 17.07 5.66
C LEU A 94 -2.24 17.72 5.66
N ALA A 95 -2.49 18.63 4.71
CA ALA A 95 -3.74 19.40 4.63
C ALA A 95 -4.83 18.68 3.83
N VAL A 96 -4.48 17.60 3.12
CA VAL A 96 -5.38 16.89 2.22
C VAL A 96 -5.65 15.49 2.81
N PRO A 97 -6.78 15.30 3.52
CA PRO A 97 -7.13 14.03 4.15
C PRO A 97 -7.14 12.85 3.18
N THR A 98 -7.39 13.10 1.90
CA THR A 98 -7.45 12.05 0.87
C THR A 98 -6.10 11.40 0.59
N THR A 99 -4.98 12.04 0.92
CA THR A 99 -3.63 11.44 0.77
C THR A 99 -3.37 10.35 1.81
N ILE A 100 -3.97 10.47 2.99
CA ILE A 100 -3.90 9.48 4.07
C ILE A 100 -5.02 8.44 3.92
N LEU A 101 -6.23 8.90 3.61
CA LEU A 101 -7.41 8.04 3.50
C LEU A 101 -7.45 7.22 2.20
N GLY A 102 -6.84 7.70 1.12
CA GLY A 102 -6.82 6.99 -0.16
C GLY A 102 -6.19 5.59 -0.06
N PRO A 103 -4.96 5.45 0.47
CA PRO A 103 -4.32 4.15 0.65
C PRO A 103 -5.06 3.25 1.64
N ALA A 104 -5.66 3.83 2.69
CA ALA A 104 -6.48 3.10 3.65
C ALA A 104 -7.74 2.52 3.00
N ALA A 105 -8.48 3.33 2.25
CA ALA A 105 -9.68 2.90 1.53
C ALA A 105 -9.33 1.84 0.47
N SER A 106 -8.27 2.06 -0.31
CA SER A 106 -7.80 1.10 -1.30
C SER A 106 -7.44 -0.24 -0.66
N GLY A 107 -6.63 -0.25 0.40
CA GLY A 107 -6.26 -1.48 1.10
C GLY A 107 -7.47 -2.20 1.70
N PHE A 108 -8.42 -1.47 2.27
CA PHE A 108 -9.64 -2.04 2.84
C PHE A 108 -10.53 -2.68 1.77
N PHE A 109 -10.87 -1.95 0.70
CA PHE A 109 -11.76 -2.45 -0.35
C PHE A 109 -11.13 -3.56 -1.17
N THR A 110 -9.82 -3.50 -1.47
CA THR A 110 -9.14 -4.60 -2.15
C THR A 110 -9.08 -5.85 -1.26
N GLY A 111 -8.89 -5.70 0.05
CA GLY A 111 -8.97 -6.81 0.98
C GLY A 111 -10.37 -7.44 1.07
N LEU A 112 -11.44 -6.62 1.04
CA LEU A 112 -12.83 -7.09 0.99
C LEU A 112 -13.11 -7.86 -0.31
N ALA A 113 -12.65 -7.33 -1.45
CA ALA A 113 -12.84 -7.96 -2.75
C ALA A 113 -12.17 -9.35 -2.85
N ARG A 114 -11.10 -9.60 -2.07
CA ARG A 114 -10.46 -10.91 -1.97
C ARG A 114 -11.29 -11.90 -1.13
N GLN A 115 -11.95 -11.43 -0.07
CA GLN A 115 -12.71 -12.31 0.83
C GLN A 115 -13.91 -12.97 0.15
N THR A 116 -14.52 -12.34 -0.85
CA THR A 116 -15.70 -12.87 -1.54
C THR A 116 -15.42 -14.06 -2.46
N TRP A 117 -14.15 -14.43 -2.69
CA TRP A 117 -13.76 -15.52 -3.60
C TRP A 117 -13.41 -16.85 -2.91
N THR A 118 -13.50 -16.94 -1.58
CA THR A 118 -13.09 -18.12 -0.80
C THR A 118 -14.22 -18.80 -0.03
N ASP A 119 -15.47 -18.53 -0.41
CA ASP A 119 -16.64 -19.36 -0.03
C ASP A 119 -16.98 -20.37 -1.16
#